data_AF-A0A521XFB2-F1
#
_entry.id   AF-A0A521XFB2-F1
#
_cell.length_a   1.000
_cell.length_b   1.000
_cell.length_c   1.000
_cell.angle_alpha   90.00
_cell.angle_beta   90.00
_cell.angle_gamma   90.00
#
_symmetry.space_group_name_H-M   'P 1'
#
loop_
_entity.id
_entity.type
_entity.pdbx_description
1 polymer ?
#
loop_
_entity_poly.entity_id
_entity_poly.type
_entity_poly.pdbx_seq_one_letter_code
_entity_poly.pdbx_strand_id
1 'polypeptide(L)'
;MSKPLDILYVASEVEPFAKTGSIAELAANLPKWVKTMGHEIRVMLPGYGFINERRFHLHRLLRMKDIPIPMGAGNELAYVKSSYLATDNKKVQVYFLSNDRYFNRTGLYSHPDTKQYFPDNDERFIFFCRGILETLKRLGWQPQIIHCNDWQCGLIPVYLKTLYKNDPYFRNV
;
A
#
# COMPACT_ATOMS: atom_id res chain seq x y z
N MET A 1 -20.72 19.10 -12.49
CA MET A 1 -20.09 17.84 -12.05
C MET A 1 -19.39 18.11 -10.72
N SER A 2 -19.41 17.16 -9.79
CA SER A 2 -18.66 17.26 -8.53
C SER A 2 -17.14 17.32 -8.81
N LYS A 3 -16.39 17.98 -7.91
CA LYS A 3 -14.93 18.11 -8.03
C LYS A 3 -14.27 16.72 -7.96
N PRO A 4 -13.29 16.40 -8.85
CA PRO A 4 -12.46 15.21 -8.71
C PRO A 4 -11.80 15.14 -7.34
N LEU A 5 -11.62 13.91 -6.84
CA LEU A 5 -10.99 13.65 -5.54
C LEU A 5 -9.75 12.80 -5.76
N ASP A 6 -8.73 13.04 -4.95
CA ASP A 6 -7.54 12.21 -4.88
C ASP A 6 -7.74 11.15 -3.79
N ILE A 7 -7.79 9.87 -4.17
CA ILE A 7 -8.11 8.77 -3.25
C ILE A 7 -7.01 7.72 -3.30
N LEU A 8 -6.45 7.42 -2.13
CA LEU A 8 -5.55 6.29 -1.93
C LEU A 8 -6.35 5.09 -1.43
N TYR A 9 -6.31 4.00 -2.17
CA TYR A 9 -6.74 2.70 -1.66
C TYR A 9 -5.55 1.95 -1.09
N VAL A 10 -5.71 1.42 0.11
CA VAL A 10 -4.68 0.61 0.77
C VAL A 10 -5.26 -0.75 1.07
N ALA A 11 -4.57 -1.80 0.64
CA ALA A 11 -4.96 -3.17 0.91
C ALA A 11 -3.73 -4.07 1.05
N SER A 12 -3.84 -5.14 1.82
CA SER A 12 -2.84 -6.21 1.88
C SER A 12 -2.89 -7.14 0.67
N GLU A 13 -3.97 -7.12 -0.10
CA GLU A 13 -4.24 -7.98 -1.26
C GLU A 13 -4.82 -7.15 -2.40
N VAL A 14 -4.28 -7.34 -3.61
CA VAL A 14 -4.77 -6.70 -4.84
C VAL A 14 -4.48 -7.63 -6.02
N GLU A 15 -5.52 -8.04 -6.74
CA GLU A 15 -5.36 -8.82 -7.97
C GLU A 15 -4.81 -7.95 -9.12
N PRO A 16 -3.84 -8.42 -9.94
CA PRO A 16 -3.26 -9.77 -10.01
C PRO A 16 -2.00 -9.98 -9.16
N PHE A 17 -1.60 -9.03 -8.34
CA PHE A 17 -0.29 -9.03 -7.69
C PHE A 17 -0.23 -9.98 -6.48
N ALA A 18 -1.22 -9.93 -5.59
CA ALA A 18 -1.27 -10.72 -4.38
C ALA A 18 -2.72 -11.07 -4.03
N LYS A 19 -3.04 -12.37 -3.93
CA LYS A 19 -4.40 -12.87 -3.76
C LYS A 19 -4.42 -14.14 -2.90
N THR A 20 -5.27 -14.13 -1.88
CA THR A 20 -5.69 -15.30 -1.10
C THR A 20 -7.19 -15.54 -1.17
N GLY A 21 -7.98 -14.48 -1.39
CA GLY A 21 -9.44 -14.57 -1.49
C GLY A 21 -10.07 -13.50 -2.39
N SER A 22 -11.39 -13.38 -2.30
CA SER A 22 -12.20 -12.45 -3.11
C SER A 22 -11.97 -10.97 -2.76
N ILE A 23 -11.43 -10.67 -1.58
CA ILE A 23 -11.09 -9.29 -1.18
C ILE A 23 -10.04 -8.69 -2.13
N ALA A 24 -9.13 -9.50 -2.67
CA ALA A 24 -8.14 -9.06 -3.65
C ALA A 24 -8.77 -8.54 -4.95
N GLU A 25 -9.89 -9.16 -5.38
CA GLU A 25 -10.65 -8.74 -6.56
C GLU A 25 -11.35 -7.41 -6.30
N LEU A 26 -11.98 -7.27 -5.13
CA LEU A 26 -12.64 -6.02 -4.73
C LEU A 26 -11.63 -4.88 -4.67
N ALA A 27 -10.48 -5.11 -4.02
CA ALA A 27 -9.39 -4.14 -3.88
C ALA A 27 -8.74 -3.77 -5.23
N ALA A 28 -8.91 -4.59 -6.27
CA ALA A 28 -8.48 -4.25 -7.64
C ALA A 28 -9.59 -3.53 -8.43
N ASN A 29 -10.84 -3.98 -8.34
CA ASN A 29 -11.93 -3.52 -9.19
C ASN A 29 -12.57 -2.22 -8.73
N LEU A 30 -12.73 -2.03 -7.41
CA LEU A 30 -13.30 -0.79 -6.87
C LEU A 30 -12.46 0.44 -7.25
N PRO A 31 -11.12 0.46 -7.08
CA PRO A 31 -10.29 1.59 -7.51
C PRO A 31 -10.39 1.88 -9.02
N LYS A 32 -10.46 0.83 -9.84
CA LYS A 32 -10.63 0.95 -11.30
C LYS A 32 -11.96 1.62 -11.65
N TRP A 33 -13.06 1.19 -11.02
CA TRP A 33 -14.38 1.75 -11.24
C TRP A 33 -14.44 3.22 -10.80
N VAL A 34 -13.91 3.56 -9.62
CA VAL A 34 -13.89 4.96 -9.16
C VAL A 34 -13.01 5.85 -10.06
N LYS A 35 -11.94 5.30 -10.65
CA LYS A 35 -11.13 6.00 -11.67
C LYS A 35 -11.93 6.29 -12.94
N THR A 36 -12.90 5.45 -13.34
CA THR A 36 -13.74 5.75 -14.53
C THR A 36 -14.66 6.94 -14.28
N MET A 37 -15.09 7.16 -13.03
CA MET A 37 -15.89 8.32 -12.62
C MET A 37 -15.15 9.66 -12.62
N GLY A 38 -13.83 9.68 -12.87
CA GLY A 38 -13.04 10.90 -13.03
C GLY A 38 -12.22 11.32 -11.81
N HIS A 39 -12.15 10.48 -10.77
CA HIS A 39 -11.29 10.70 -9.60
C HIS A 39 -9.85 10.25 -9.87
N GLU A 40 -8.88 10.82 -9.14
CA GLU A 40 -7.48 10.41 -9.20
C GLU A 40 -7.21 9.32 -8.16
N ILE A 41 -6.93 8.12 -8.66
CA ILE A 41 -6.86 6.92 -7.83
C ILE A 41 -5.45 6.33 -7.86
N ARG A 42 -4.95 6.01 -6.66
CA ARG A 42 -3.72 5.24 -6.46
C ARG A 42 -4.00 4.08 -5.51
N VAL A 43 -3.24 3.00 -5.66
CA VAL A 43 -3.33 1.81 -4.81
C VAL A 43 -1.97 1.55 -4.15
N MET A 44 -1.97 1.21 -2.88
CA MET A 44 -0.79 0.78 -2.14
C MET A 44 -1.00 -0.58 -1.50
N LEU A 45 -0.03 -1.48 -1.70
CA LEU A 45 0.03 -2.79 -1.07
C LEU A 45 1.46 -3.14 -0.65
N PRO A 46 1.66 -4.16 0.20
CA PRO A 46 3.00 -4.67 0.48
C PRO A 46 3.65 -5.27 -0.77
N GLY A 47 4.94 -5.01 -0.95
CA GLY A 47 5.75 -5.62 -1.99
C GLY A 47 6.21 -7.01 -1.58
N TYR A 48 5.30 -7.98 -1.59
CA TYR A 48 5.64 -9.37 -1.23
C TYR A 48 6.66 -9.97 -2.20
N GLY A 49 7.59 -10.76 -1.67
CA GLY A 49 8.70 -11.36 -2.42
C GLY A 49 8.25 -12.35 -3.50
N PHE A 50 7.06 -12.94 -3.37
CA PHE A 50 6.49 -13.81 -4.39
C PHE A 50 5.90 -13.06 -5.60
N ILE A 51 5.76 -11.72 -5.54
CA ILE A 51 5.22 -10.93 -6.66
C ILE A 51 6.20 -11.00 -7.83
N ASN A 52 5.74 -11.51 -8.98
CA ASN A 52 6.56 -11.61 -10.17
C ASN A 52 6.77 -10.24 -10.83
N GLU A 53 7.89 -9.59 -10.52
CA GLU A 53 8.22 -8.25 -11.00
C GLU A 53 8.26 -8.13 -12.52
N ARG A 54 8.74 -9.16 -13.22
CA ARG A 54 8.86 -9.16 -14.68
C ARG A 54 7.48 -9.26 -15.34
N ARG A 55 6.63 -10.18 -14.87
CA ARG A 55 5.26 -10.40 -15.37
C ARG A 55 4.41 -9.15 -15.19
N PHE A 56 4.60 -8.44 -14.09
CA PHE A 56 3.78 -7.30 -13.70
C PHE A 56 4.45 -5.94 -13.96
N HIS A 57 5.61 -5.93 -14.65
CA HIS A 57 6.33 -4.71 -15.00
C HIS A 57 6.55 -3.78 -13.79
N LEU A 58 7.03 -4.32 -12.67
CA LEU A 58 7.36 -3.51 -11.50
C LEU A 58 8.62 -2.68 -11.79
N HIS A 59 8.49 -1.36 -11.68
CA HIS A 59 9.59 -0.42 -11.83
C HIS A 59 10.07 0.06 -10.47
N ARG A 60 11.38 -0.01 -10.21
CA ARG A 60 11.98 0.62 -9.04
C ARG A 60 11.95 2.13 -9.20
N LEU A 61 11.51 2.82 -8.15
CA LEU A 61 11.53 4.27 -8.11
C LEU A 61 12.80 4.72 -7.39
N LEU A 62 13.80 5.24 -8.15
CA LEU A 62 15.12 5.61 -7.60
C LEU A 62 15.04 6.58 -6.41
N ARG A 63 14.06 7.49 -6.42
CA ARG A 63 13.83 8.46 -5.34
C ARG A 63 13.13 7.86 -4.11
N MET A 64 12.61 6.64 -4.23
CA MET A 64 11.83 5.94 -3.20
C MET A 64 12.58 4.72 -2.64
N LYS A 65 13.90 4.83 -2.50
CA LYS A 65 14.73 3.89 -1.74
C LYS A 65 15.05 4.46 -0.37
N ASP A 66 15.41 3.60 0.57
CA ASP A 66 15.92 3.98 1.88
C ASP A 66 14.99 4.98 2.58
N ILE A 67 13.69 4.69 2.59
CA ILE A 67 12.69 5.49 3.30
C ILE A 67 12.70 5.04 4.76
N PRO A 68 13.11 5.89 5.71
CA PRO A 68 13.17 5.50 7.12
C PRO A 68 11.76 5.43 7.69
N ILE A 69 11.38 4.24 8.18
CA ILE A 69 10.10 3.99 8.84
C ILE A 69 10.37 3.80 10.34
N PRO A 70 9.87 4.68 11.24
CA PRO A 70 10.13 4.54 12.66
C PRO A 70 9.45 3.29 13.24
N MET A 71 10.26 2.40 13.83
CA MET A 71 9.86 1.11 14.39
C MET A 71 10.54 0.91 15.75
N GLY A 72 9.75 0.84 16.83
CA GLY A 72 10.28 0.76 18.19
C GLY A 72 11.24 1.92 18.51
N ALA A 73 12.46 1.61 18.92
CA ALA A 73 13.51 2.60 19.21
C ALA A 73 14.34 3.04 17.99
N GLY A 74 14.10 2.44 16.81
CA GLY A 74 14.92 2.63 15.62
C GLY A 74 14.10 2.91 14.36
N ASN A 75 14.76 2.74 13.21
CA ASN A 75 14.12 2.83 11.90
C ASN A 75 14.37 1.55 11.11
N GLU A 76 13.34 1.12 10.38
CA GLU A 76 13.45 0.10 9.34
C GLU A 76 13.37 0.79 7.97
N LEU A 77 14.14 0.31 6.99
CA LEU A 77 14.18 0.95 5.67
C LEU A 77 13.15 0.31 4.73
N ALA A 78 12.34 1.16 4.10
CA ALA A 78 11.47 0.76 3.01
C ALA A 78 12.03 1.20 1.64
N TYR A 79 11.64 0.48 0.60
CA TYR A 79 11.73 0.95 -0.78
C TYR A 79 10.40 0.74 -1.51
N VAL A 80 10.15 1.52 -2.57
CA VAL A 80 8.90 1.46 -3.32
C VAL A 80 9.15 1.10 -4.77
N LYS A 81 8.40 0.11 -5.25
CA LYS A 81 8.24 -0.18 -6.68
C LYS A 81 6.87 0.29 -7.13
N SER A 82 6.69 0.45 -8.44
CA SER A 82 5.43 0.88 -9.03
C SER A 82 5.04 0.04 -10.24
N SER A 83 3.74 -0.14 -10.43
CA SER A 83 3.15 -0.69 -11.66
C SER A 83 1.77 -0.05 -11.88
N TYR A 84 0.97 -0.60 -12.77
CA TYR A 84 -0.37 -0.13 -13.07
C TYR A 84 -1.37 -1.28 -13.08
N LEU A 85 -2.57 -1.01 -12.56
CA LEU A 85 -3.75 -1.78 -12.88
C LEU A 85 -4.34 -1.22 -14.18
N ALA A 86 -4.43 -2.08 -15.19
CA ALA A 86 -5.11 -1.74 -16.43
C ALA A 86 -6.63 -1.66 -16.21
N THR A 87 -7.24 -0.68 -16.87
CA THR A 87 -8.67 -0.60 -17.16
C THR A 87 -8.82 -0.38 -18.66
N ASP A 88 -10.03 -0.54 -19.21
CA ASP A 88 -10.28 -0.47 -20.65
C ASP A 88 -9.62 0.75 -21.32
N ASN A 89 -9.64 1.93 -20.68
CA ASN A 89 -9.07 3.17 -21.24
C ASN A 89 -8.25 4.02 -20.25
N LYS A 90 -8.04 3.57 -19.01
CA LYS A 90 -7.29 4.29 -17.97
C LYS A 90 -6.31 3.37 -17.25
N LYS A 91 -5.35 3.96 -16.54
CA LYS A 91 -4.43 3.22 -15.66
C LYS A 91 -4.59 3.72 -14.23
N VAL A 92 -4.67 2.79 -13.28
CA VAL A 92 -4.58 3.09 -11.85
C VAL A 92 -3.16 2.81 -11.41
N GLN A 93 -2.50 3.83 -10.85
CA GLN A 93 -1.14 3.72 -10.37
C GLN A 93 -1.10 2.85 -9.10
N VAL A 94 -0.22 1.85 -9.09
CA VAL A 94 0.00 0.96 -7.95
C VAL A 94 1.41 1.14 -7.41
N TYR A 95 1.55 1.18 -6.09
CA TYR A 95 2.83 1.19 -5.40
C TYR A 95 2.95 0.01 -4.44
N PHE A 96 4.15 -0.57 -4.42
CA PHE A 96 4.51 -1.72 -3.62
C PHE A 96 5.50 -1.28 -2.56
N LEU A 97 5.03 -1.06 -1.33
CA LEU A 97 5.91 -0.75 -0.20
C LEU A 97 6.63 -2.03 0.21
N SER A 98 7.94 -2.06 0.04
CA SER A 98 8.75 -3.25 0.20
C SER A 98 9.79 -3.07 1.31
N ASN A 99 10.10 -4.16 1.98
CA ASN A 99 11.18 -4.32 2.94
C ASN A 99 11.54 -5.80 2.97
N ASP A 100 12.83 -6.12 2.87
CA ASP A 100 13.27 -7.51 2.69
C ASP A 100 13.00 -8.36 3.94
N ARG A 101 13.07 -7.77 5.14
CA ARG A 101 12.74 -8.48 6.40
C ARG A 101 11.24 -8.82 6.48
N TYR A 102 10.37 -7.88 6.18
CA TYR A 102 8.93 -8.01 6.40
C TYR A 102 8.16 -8.65 5.24
N PHE A 103 8.59 -8.45 4.00
CA PHE A 103 7.78 -8.84 2.84
C PHE A 103 8.47 -9.82 1.88
N ASN A 104 9.79 -10.08 1.99
CA ASN A 104 10.46 -11.09 1.16
C ASN A 104 10.17 -12.53 1.66
N ARG A 105 8.94 -13.00 1.46
CA ARG A 105 8.45 -14.32 1.89
C ARG A 105 7.42 -14.88 0.90
N THR A 106 7.09 -16.17 1.06
CA THR A 106 6.27 -16.94 0.11
C THR A 106 4.77 -16.85 0.35
N GLY A 107 4.33 -16.29 1.48
CA GLY A 107 2.91 -16.18 1.84
C GLY A 107 2.50 -14.78 2.28
N LEU A 108 1.20 -14.51 2.27
CA LEU A 108 0.65 -13.26 2.80
C LEU A 108 0.63 -13.33 4.31
N TYR A 109 -0.36 -13.93 4.96
CA TYR A 109 -0.50 -13.93 6.43
C TYR A 109 0.09 -15.17 7.12
N SER A 110 0.18 -16.26 6.37
CA SER A 110 0.60 -17.56 6.86
C SER A 110 1.51 -18.24 5.85
N HIS A 111 2.24 -19.25 6.31
CA HIS A 111 3.02 -20.09 5.42
C HIS A 111 2.09 -20.81 4.42
N PRO A 112 2.39 -20.81 3.11
CA PRO A 112 1.54 -21.46 2.11
C PRO A 112 1.29 -22.95 2.40
N ASP A 113 2.31 -23.65 2.90
CA ASP A 113 2.23 -25.10 3.14
C ASP A 113 1.63 -25.44 4.51
N THR A 114 2.18 -24.89 5.60
CA THR A 114 1.78 -25.27 6.97
C THR A 114 0.51 -24.56 7.45
N LYS A 115 0.08 -23.50 6.74
CA LYS A 115 -1.02 -22.59 7.12
C LYS A 115 -0.82 -21.88 8.47
N GLN A 116 0.34 -22.02 9.10
CA GLN A 116 0.67 -21.31 10.34
C GLN A 116 0.85 -19.82 10.05
N TYR A 117 0.21 -18.98 10.85
CA TYR A 117 0.39 -17.54 10.78
C TYR A 117 1.83 -17.15 11.06
N PHE A 118 2.32 -16.15 10.33
CA PHE A 118 3.60 -15.56 10.66
C PHE A 118 3.51 -14.86 12.03
N PRO A 119 4.46 -15.09 12.95
CA PRO A 119 4.41 -14.53 14.29
C PRO A 119 4.62 -13.01 14.33
N ASP A 120 5.17 -12.43 13.26
CA ASP A 120 5.45 -11.00 13.09
C ASP A 120 4.37 -10.25 12.29
N ASN A 121 3.17 -10.85 12.17
CA ASN A 121 2.06 -10.27 11.42
C ASN A 121 1.67 -8.87 11.91
N ASP A 122 1.68 -8.66 13.21
CA ASP A 122 1.48 -7.37 13.84
C ASP A 122 2.58 -6.36 13.45
N GLU A 123 3.85 -6.71 13.66
CA GLU A 123 5.01 -5.84 13.44
C GLU A 123 5.09 -5.37 11.98
N ARG A 124 4.91 -6.28 11.02
CA ARG A 124 5.01 -5.94 9.60
C ARG A 124 3.86 -5.06 9.10
N PHE A 125 2.65 -5.20 9.65
CA PHE A 125 1.53 -4.34 9.25
C PHE A 125 1.55 -3.01 10.00
N ILE A 126 2.16 -2.94 11.19
CA ILE A 126 2.59 -1.68 11.80
C ILE A 126 3.59 -0.96 10.87
N PHE A 127 4.62 -1.66 10.39
CA PHE A 127 5.58 -1.15 9.43
C PHE A 127 4.90 -0.67 8.14
N PHE A 128 3.97 -1.47 7.59
CA PHE A 128 3.22 -1.12 6.39
C PHE A 128 2.41 0.17 6.57
N CYS A 129 1.62 0.27 7.64
CA CYS A 129 0.79 1.44 7.93
C CYS A 129 1.62 2.71 8.08
N ARG A 130 2.72 2.66 8.85
CA ARG A 130 3.65 3.80 9.00
C ARG A 130 4.35 4.12 7.69
N GLY A 131 4.79 3.09 6.97
CA GLY A 131 5.53 3.23 5.73
C GLY A 131 4.71 3.83 4.59
N ILE A 132 3.39 3.63 4.57
CA ILE A 132 2.49 4.35 3.65
C ILE A 132 2.54 5.85 3.90
N LEU A 133 2.43 6.29 5.15
CA LEU A 133 2.41 7.72 5.49
C LEU A 133 3.76 8.38 5.13
N GLU A 134 4.89 7.75 5.48
CA GLU A 134 6.21 8.25 5.08
C GLU A 134 6.42 8.22 3.56
N THR A 135 5.88 7.22 2.88
CA THR A 135 5.91 7.12 1.41
C THR A 135 5.13 8.26 0.77
N LEU A 136 3.95 8.62 1.29
CA LEU A 136 3.16 9.73 0.77
C LEU A 136 3.94 11.04 0.84
N LYS A 137 4.52 11.35 2.01
CA LYS A 137 5.37 12.54 2.20
C LYS A 137 6.50 12.60 1.18
N ARG A 138 7.16 11.46 0.92
CA ARG A 138 8.28 11.38 -0.02
C ARG A 138 7.84 11.41 -1.50
N LEU A 139 6.66 10.89 -1.81
CA LEU A 139 6.04 11.00 -3.15
C LEU A 139 5.61 12.43 -3.46
N GLY A 140 5.29 13.24 -2.45
CA GLY A 140 4.73 14.57 -2.62
C GLY A 140 3.31 14.56 -3.22
N TRP A 141 2.59 13.44 -3.06
CA TRP A 141 1.19 13.32 -3.46
C TRP A 141 0.30 13.16 -2.22
N GLN A 142 -0.62 14.10 -2.03
CA GLN A 142 -1.47 14.22 -0.85
C GLN A 142 -2.90 13.77 -1.21
N PRO A 143 -3.29 12.52 -0.90
CA PRO A 143 -4.68 12.10 -1.10
C PRO A 143 -5.60 12.91 -0.20
N GLN A 144 -6.84 13.11 -0.62
CA GLN A 144 -7.91 13.68 0.23
C GLN A 144 -8.64 12.59 1.01
N ILE A 145 -8.55 11.34 0.57
CA ILE A 145 -9.18 10.19 1.22
C ILE A 145 -8.18 9.03 1.20
N ILE A 146 -7.98 8.38 2.34
CA ILE A 146 -7.28 7.09 2.44
C ILE A 146 -8.31 6.01 2.80
N HIS A 147 -8.63 5.15 1.83
CA HIS A 147 -9.53 4.02 1.97
C HIS A 147 -8.75 2.78 2.42
N CYS A 148 -8.90 2.42 3.69
CA CYS A 148 -8.18 1.31 4.32
C CYS A 148 -9.01 0.02 4.24
N ASN A 149 -8.47 -1.04 3.61
CA ASN A 149 -9.13 -2.34 3.53
C ASN A 149 -8.57 -3.27 4.61
N ASP A 150 -9.46 -3.79 5.45
CA ASP A 150 -9.20 -4.71 6.56
C ASP A 150 -8.17 -4.24 7.61
N TRP A 151 -7.91 -5.12 8.59
CA TRP A 151 -7.12 -4.86 9.78
C TRP A 151 -5.65 -4.51 9.48
N GLN A 152 -5.09 -5.01 8.38
CA GLN A 152 -3.70 -4.78 7.95
C GLN A 152 -3.43 -3.29 7.69
N CYS A 153 -4.48 -2.53 7.39
CA CYS A 153 -4.44 -1.09 7.13
C CYS A 153 -5.09 -0.29 8.28
N GLY A 154 -5.59 -0.96 9.31
CA GLY A 154 -6.46 -0.37 10.35
C GLY A 154 -5.75 0.64 11.26
N LEU A 155 -4.42 0.65 11.31
CA LEU A 155 -3.66 1.61 12.12
C LEU A 155 -3.43 2.95 11.40
N ILE A 156 -3.66 3.04 10.09
CA ILE A 156 -3.47 4.30 9.35
C ILE A 156 -4.34 5.43 9.92
N PRO A 157 -5.67 5.26 10.14
CA PRO A 157 -6.49 6.31 10.72
C PRO A 157 -6.08 6.68 12.15
N VAL A 158 -5.60 5.70 12.93
CA VAL A 158 -5.11 5.93 14.30
C VAL A 158 -3.85 6.78 14.27
N TYR A 159 -2.90 6.48 13.39
CA TYR A 159 -1.66 7.25 13.25
C TYR A 159 -1.91 8.65 12.72
N LEU A 160 -2.83 8.83 11.77
CA LEU A 160 -3.25 10.16 11.31
C LEU A 160 -3.79 11.02 12.47
N LYS A 161 -4.55 10.44 13.39
CA LYS A 161 -5.15 11.16 14.52
C LYS A 161 -4.25 11.31 15.75
N THR A 162 -3.15 10.56 15.82
CA THR A 162 -2.24 10.58 16.98
C THR A 162 -0.86 11.09 16.58
N LEU A 163 -0.07 10.26 15.89
CA LEU A 163 1.32 10.53 15.55
C LEU A 163 1.49 11.66 14.52
N TYR A 164 0.60 11.70 13.52
CA TYR A 164 0.65 12.66 12.41
C TYR A 164 -0.39 13.78 12.54
N LYS A 165 -1.07 13.88 13.69
CA LYS A 165 -2.17 14.84 13.91
C LYS A 165 -1.79 16.28 13.58
N ASN A 166 -0.55 16.65 13.90
CA ASN A 166 -0.02 18.00 13.71
C ASN A 166 0.90 18.12 12.50
N ASP A 167 1.06 17.07 11.69
CA ASP A 167 1.87 17.11 10.48
C ASP A 167 1.08 17.88 9.39
N PRO A 168 1.58 19.05 8.92
CA PRO A 168 0.87 19.85 7.91
C PRO A 168 0.60 19.09 6.62
N TYR A 169 1.41 18.07 6.31
CA TYR A 169 1.24 17.23 5.14
C TYR A 169 -0.07 16.43 5.16
N PHE A 170 -0.63 16.12 6.32
CA PHE A 170 -1.85 15.32 6.44
C PHE A 170 -3.10 16.12 6.83
N ARG A 171 -3.03 17.46 6.81
CA ARG A 171 -4.13 18.32 7.27
C ARG A 171 -5.46 18.15 6.52
N ASN A 172 -5.38 17.73 5.25
CA ASN A 172 -6.51 17.64 4.33
C ASN A 172 -6.94 16.19 4.06
N VAL A 173 -6.49 15.24 4.90
CA VAL A 173 -6.78 13.81 4.81
C VAL A 173 -7.79 13.39 5.87
#